data_AF-A0AA35RCF9-F1
#
_entry.id   AF-A0AA35RCF9-F1
#
_cell.length_a   1.000
_cell.length_b   1.000
_cell.length_c   1.000
_cell.angle_alpha   90.00
_cell.angle_beta   90.00
_cell.angle_gamma   90.00
#
_symmetry.space_group_name_H-M   'P 1'
#
loop_
_entity.id
_entity.type
_entity.pdbx_description
1 polymer ?
#
loop_
_entity_poly.entity_id
_entity_poly.type
_entity_poly.pdbx_seq_one_letter_code
_entity_poly.pdbx_strand_id
1 'polypeptide(L)'
;MNIAHRGASSYAPENTFAAYDKALAMGTNHIELDVHLTSDDHIAVIHDDTVDRTTNASGPVADFTLNELRALDAGSWFGPKYKGEPIRSLGETLEHYKGSCTSTSR
;
A
#
# COMPACT_ATOMS: atom_id res chain seq x y z
N MET A 1 -3.38 -3.68 -21.75
CA MET A 1 -2.77 -4.05 -20.47
C MET A 1 -3.58 -3.36 -19.39
N ASN A 2 -4.34 -4.11 -18.59
CA ASN A 2 -5.08 -3.54 -17.47
C ASN A 2 -4.15 -3.58 -16.26
N ILE A 3 -3.75 -2.40 -15.77
CA ILE A 3 -2.90 -2.25 -14.59
C ILE A 3 -3.76 -1.63 -13.51
N ALA A 4 -3.82 -2.26 -12.34
CA ALA A 4 -4.48 -1.71 -11.17
C ALA A 4 -3.54 -0.70 -10.50
N HIS A 5 -3.71 0.58 -10.80
CA HIS A 5 -2.92 1.69 -10.26
C HIS A 5 -3.17 1.85 -8.77
N ARG A 6 -2.16 1.52 -7.96
CA ARG A 6 -2.22 1.37 -6.49
C ARG A 6 -3.24 0.33 -6.03
N GLY A 7 -3.43 -0.71 -6.83
CA GLY A 7 -4.53 -1.67 -6.70
C GLY A 7 -5.86 -1.13 -7.24
N ALA A 8 -6.99 -1.71 -6.81
CA ALA A 8 -8.31 -1.22 -7.17
C ALA A 8 -8.69 0.00 -6.30
N SER A 9 -7.87 1.05 -6.36
CA SER A 9 -7.87 2.23 -5.48
C SER A 9 -9.17 3.05 -5.51
N SER A 10 -9.99 2.90 -6.55
CA SER A 10 -11.35 3.47 -6.57
C SER A 10 -12.35 2.71 -5.67
N TYR A 11 -12.00 1.52 -5.20
CA TYR A 11 -12.90 0.61 -4.48
C TYR A 11 -12.41 0.22 -3.07
N ALA A 12 -11.13 0.45 -2.78
CA ALA A 12 -10.44 0.10 -1.54
C ALA A 12 -9.26 1.08 -1.31
N PRO A 13 -8.77 1.24 -0.08
CA PRO A 13 -7.67 2.16 0.22
C PRO A 13 -6.43 1.82 -0.60
N GLU A 14 -5.90 2.80 -1.31
CA GLU A 14 -4.76 2.64 -2.21
C GLU A 14 -3.54 2.02 -1.51
N ASN A 15 -2.71 1.27 -2.25
CA ASN A 15 -1.46 0.69 -1.76
C ASN A 15 -1.61 -0.28 -0.56
N THR A 16 -2.79 -0.85 -0.35
CA THR A 16 -3.08 -1.88 0.67
C THR A 16 -3.38 -3.25 0.05
N PHE A 17 -3.30 -4.31 0.86
CA PHE A 17 -3.71 -5.65 0.43
C PHE A 17 -5.19 -5.68 0.06
N ALA A 18 -6.04 -4.94 0.76
CA ALA A 18 -7.45 -4.82 0.39
C ALA A 18 -7.67 -4.29 -1.04
N ALA A 19 -6.85 -3.34 -1.52
CA ALA A 19 -6.93 -2.85 -2.89
C ALA A 19 -6.37 -3.85 -3.91
N TYR A 20 -5.33 -4.58 -3.55
CA TYR A 20 -4.72 -5.60 -4.40
C TYR A 20 -5.63 -6.83 -4.56
N ASP A 21 -6.20 -7.33 -3.46
CA ASP A 21 -7.16 -8.44 -3.47
C ASP A 21 -8.40 -8.07 -4.28
N LYS A 22 -8.86 -6.82 -4.17
CA LYS A 22 -9.98 -6.33 -4.97
C LYS A 22 -9.63 -6.27 -6.46
N ALA A 23 -8.42 -5.86 -6.82
CA ALA A 23 -7.95 -5.85 -8.21
C ALA A 23 -7.90 -7.26 -8.82
N LEU A 24 -7.37 -8.22 -8.06
CA LEU A 24 -7.35 -9.64 -8.43
C LEU A 24 -8.77 -10.20 -8.62
N ALA A 25 -9.68 -9.93 -7.69
CA ALA A 25 -11.08 -10.34 -7.79
C ALA A 25 -11.81 -9.71 -8.99
N MET A 26 -11.32 -8.56 -9.48
CA MET A 26 -11.80 -7.91 -10.70
C MET A 26 -11.10 -8.42 -11.98
N GLY A 27 -10.25 -9.46 -11.88
CA GLY A 27 -9.59 -10.11 -13.01
C GLY A 27 -8.35 -9.38 -13.52
N THR A 28 -7.76 -8.49 -12.73
CA THR A 28 -6.52 -7.81 -13.09
C THR A 28 -5.31 -8.58 -12.58
N ASN A 29 -4.36 -8.86 -13.46
CA ASN A 29 -3.15 -9.62 -13.14
C ASN A 29 -1.88 -8.74 -13.03
N HIS A 30 -2.04 -7.42 -13.17
CA HIS A 30 -0.96 -6.44 -13.03
C HIS A 30 -1.35 -5.40 -11.99
N ILE A 31 -0.54 -5.31 -10.94
CA ILE A 31 -0.71 -4.32 -9.88
C ILE A 31 0.47 -3.37 -9.96
N GLU A 32 0.17 -2.09 -9.97
CA GLU A 32 1.15 -1.04 -9.75
C GLU A 32 1.04 -0.54 -8.31
N LEU A 33 2.17 -0.15 -7.75
CA LEU A 33 2.34 0.31 -6.38
C LEU A 33 3.41 1.39 -6.35
N ASP A 34 3.37 2.20 -5.31
CA ASP A 34 4.35 3.25 -5.05
C ASP A 34 5.21 2.89 -3.84
N VAL A 35 6.43 3.41 -3.78
CA VAL A 35 7.36 3.13 -2.68
C VAL A 35 8.11 4.36 -2.18
N HIS A 36 8.42 4.35 -0.89
CA HIS A 36 9.32 5.31 -0.22
C HIS A 36 10.27 4.61 0.74
N LEU A 37 11.40 5.24 1.03
CA LEU A 37 12.38 4.76 2.01
C LEU A 37 12.02 5.26 3.41
N THR A 38 12.10 4.37 4.41
CA THR A 38 11.89 4.67 5.83
C THR A 38 13.18 5.15 6.51
N SER A 39 13.08 5.63 7.76
CA SER A 39 14.24 6.07 8.55
C SER A 39 15.20 4.94 8.93
N ASP A 40 14.74 3.68 8.85
CA ASP A 40 15.50 2.45 9.11
C ASP A 40 15.85 1.66 7.83
N ASP A 41 15.96 2.34 6.69
CA ASP A 41 16.41 1.79 5.40
C ASP A 41 15.54 0.66 4.83
N HIS A 42 14.25 0.66 5.15
CA HIS A 42 13.28 -0.24 4.55
C HIS A 42 12.43 0.45 3.47
N ILE A 43 11.92 -0.35 2.53
CA ILE A 43 11.07 0.14 1.43
C ILE A 43 9.61 -0.05 1.82
N ALA A 44 8.92 1.04 2.16
CA ALA A 44 7.49 1.06 2.47
C ALA A 44 6.65 1.29 1.22
N VAL A 45 5.46 0.70 1.16
CA VAL A 45 4.51 0.83 0.05
C VAL A 45 3.50 1.94 0.38
N ILE A 46 3.77 3.13 -0.15
CA ILE A 46 2.99 4.36 0.06
C ILE A 46 3.34 5.34 -1.08
N HIS A 47 2.40 6.19 -1.48
CA HIS A 47 2.59 7.13 -2.59
C HIS A 47 3.14 8.50 -2.16
N ASP A 48 2.50 9.12 -1.19
CA ASP A 48 2.85 10.47 -0.76
C ASP A 48 4.17 10.42 0.03
N ASP A 49 4.94 11.51 -0.03
CA ASP A 49 6.15 11.69 0.77
C ASP A 49 5.85 11.88 2.26
N THR A 50 4.58 12.15 2.61
CA THR A 50 4.08 12.21 3.98
C THR A 50 2.94 11.21 4.21
N VAL A 51 2.67 10.88 5.47
CA VAL A 51 1.62 9.91 5.84
C VAL A 51 0.21 10.52 5.97
N ASP A 52 0.09 11.84 5.87
CA ASP A 52 -1.08 12.63 6.26
C ASP A 52 -2.38 12.28 5.53
N ARG A 53 -2.32 12.05 4.22
CA ARG A 53 -3.53 11.87 3.41
C ARG A 53 -4.18 10.50 3.61
N THR A 54 -3.36 9.47 3.76
CA THR A 54 -3.81 8.07 3.70
C THR A 54 -3.65 7.33 5.01
N THR A 55 -3.34 8.02 6.12
CA THR A 55 -3.21 7.40 7.44
C THR A 55 -3.84 8.24 8.55
N ASN A 56 -3.69 7.79 9.80
CA ASN A 56 -4.09 8.49 11.00
C ASN A 56 -2.94 9.25 11.70
N ALA A 57 -1.82 9.50 11.00
CA ALA A 57 -0.68 10.25 11.51
C ALA A 57 -0.31 11.40 10.56
N SER A 58 0.72 12.16 10.93
CA SER A 58 1.24 13.28 10.14
C SER A 58 2.75 13.27 10.11
N GLY A 59 3.33 13.71 9.00
CA GLY A 59 4.77 13.90 8.83
C GLY A 59 5.39 13.09 7.69
N PRO A 60 6.66 13.36 7.34
CA PRO A 60 7.36 12.69 6.26
C PRO A 60 7.51 11.20 6.51
N VAL A 61 7.31 10.37 5.49
CA VAL A 61 7.54 8.90 5.56
C VAL A 61 8.96 8.57 6.01
N ALA A 62 9.93 9.39 5.56
CA ALA A 62 11.35 9.24 5.88
C ALA A 62 11.68 9.46 7.37
N ASP A 63 10.75 10.01 8.17
CA ASP A 63 10.95 10.20 9.61
C ASP A 63 10.49 8.99 10.44
N PHE A 64 9.78 8.03 9.84
CA PHE A 64 9.26 6.83 10.51
C PHE A 64 10.08 5.59 10.18
N THR A 65 10.23 4.71 11.15
CA THR A 65 10.67 3.32 10.92
C THR A 65 9.56 2.52 10.24
N LEU A 66 9.89 1.42 9.56
CA LEU A 66 8.86 0.55 8.97
C LEU A 66 7.89 0.01 10.02
N ASN A 67 8.36 -0.28 11.23
CA ASN A 67 7.51 -0.77 12.31
C ASN A 67 6.52 0.30 12.82
N GLU A 68 6.92 1.56 12.85
CA GLU A 68 6.00 2.66 13.19
C GLU A 68 4.96 2.86 12.08
N LEU A 69 5.36 2.84 10.80
CA LEU A 69 4.42 2.92 9.67
C LEU A 69 3.41 1.77 9.67
N ARG A 70 3.84 0.55 10.01
CA ARG A 70 2.95 -0.62 10.14
C ARG A 70 1.88 -0.45 11.23
N ALA A 71 2.15 0.35 12.26
CA ALA A 71 1.21 0.59 13.35
C ALA A 71 0.13 1.63 12.98
N LEU A 72 0.30 2.34 11.87
CA LEU A 72 -0.68 3.32 11.38
C LEU A 72 -1.89 2.63 10.74
N ASP A 73 -3.03 3.31 10.75
CA ASP A 73 -4.26 2.89 10.08
C ASP A 73 -4.34 3.54 8.70
N ALA A 74 -3.95 2.79 7.67
CA ALA A 74 -3.96 3.19 6.28
C ALA A 74 -5.29 2.95 5.54
N GLY A 75 -6.37 2.58 6.25
CA GLY A 75 -7.64 2.21 5.62
C GLY A 75 -8.86 2.98 6.10
N SER A 76 -8.89 3.44 7.36
CA SER A 76 -10.04 4.16 7.92
C SER A 76 -10.42 5.43 7.15
N TRP A 77 -9.46 6.11 6.52
CA TRP A 77 -9.72 7.30 5.69
C TRP A 77 -10.58 6.99 4.46
N PHE A 78 -10.47 5.77 3.92
CA PHE A 78 -11.27 5.32 2.78
C PHE A 78 -12.65 4.83 3.24
N GLY A 79 -12.71 4.16 4.40
CA GLY A 79 -13.96 3.83 5.03
C GLY A 79 -13.84 2.83 6.19
N PRO A 80 -14.84 2.78 7.08
CA PRO A 80 -14.76 2.04 8.34
C PRO A 80 -14.59 0.52 8.18
N LYS A 81 -14.94 -0.05 7.02
CA LYS A 81 -14.69 -1.48 6.71
C LYS A 81 -13.21 -1.83 6.54
N TYR A 82 -12.35 -0.85 6.33
CA TYR A 82 -10.90 -1.02 6.13
C TYR A 82 -10.09 -0.56 7.34
N LYS A 83 -10.75 -0.35 8.48
CA LYS A 83 -10.09 0.08 9.69
C LYS A 83 -8.96 -0.88 10.06
N GLY A 84 -7.76 -0.33 10.23
CA GLY A 84 -6.57 -1.08 10.64
C GLY A 84 -5.82 -1.76 9.50
N GLU A 85 -6.12 -1.44 8.24
CA GLU A 85 -5.21 -1.78 7.13
C GLU A 85 -3.83 -1.15 7.39
N PRO A 86 -2.73 -1.92 7.44
CA PRO A 86 -1.41 -1.38 7.74
C PRO A 86 -0.66 -0.99 6.46
N ILE A 87 0.33 -0.10 6.60
CA ILE A 87 1.36 0.09 5.58
C ILE A 87 2.27 -1.15 5.56
N ARG A 88 2.52 -1.71 4.38
CA ARG A 88 3.39 -2.89 4.19
C ARG A 88 4.72 -2.49 3.56
N SER A 89 5.73 -3.31 3.76
CA SER A 89 6.95 -3.20 2.95
C SER A 89 6.76 -3.76 1.54
N LEU A 90 7.65 -3.35 0.64
CA LEU A 90 7.71 -3.91 -0.70
C LEU A 90 7.97 -5.43 -0.65
N GLY A 91 8.89 -5.87 0.22
CA GLY A 91 9.23 -7.28 0.37
C GLY A 91 8.04 -8.15 0.80
N GLU A 92 7.28 -7.68 1.81
CA GLU A 92 6.05 -8.36 2.24
C GLU A 92 5.01 -8.43 1.12
N THR A 93 4.84 -7.33 0.39
CA THR A 93 3.86 -7.23 -0.69
C THR A 93 4.20 -8.19 -1.83
N LEU A 94 5.46 -8.21 -2.26
CA LEU A 94 5.91 -9.11 -3.32
C LEU A 94 5.82 -10.58 -2.92
N GLU A 95 6.18 -10.93 -1.70
CA GLU A 95 6.07 -12.32 -1.22
C GLU A 95 4.60 -12.75 -1.10
N HIS A 96 3.71 -11.87 -0.65
CA HIS A 96 2.28 -12.17 -0.51
C HIS A 96 1.59 -12.44 -1.87
N TYR A 97 1.95 -11.68 -2.91
CA TYR A 97 1.34 -11.80 -4.25
C TYR A 97 2.18 -12.62 -5.25
N LYS A 98 3.21 -13.31 -4.77
CA LYS A 98 4.06 -14.17 -5.58
C LYS A 98 3.25 -15.25 -6.28
N GLY A 99 3.31 -15.27 -7.61
CA GLY A 99 2.55 -16.22 -8.44
C GLY A 99 1.07 -15.86 -8.66
N SER A 100 0.57 -14.82 -7.99
CA SER A 100 -0.81 -14.32 -8.14
C SER A 100 -0.89 -13.12 -9.09
N CYS A 101 0.21 -12.36 -9.26
CA CYS A 101 0.28 -11.17 -10.10
C CYS A 101 1.67 -10.99 -10.75
N THR A 102 1.72 -10.23 -11.85
CA THR A 102 2.96 -9.67 -12.41
C THR A 102 3.05 -8.21 -12.00
N SER A 103 3.98 -7.83 -11.12
CA SER A 103 4.13 -6.44 -10.66
C SER A 103 5.10 -5.65 -11.54
N THR A 104 4.80 -4.37 -11.77
CA THR A 104 5.72 -3.41 -12.39
C THR A 104 5.77 -2.17 -11.50
N SER A 105 6.94 -1.84 -10.95
CA SER A 105 7.18 -0.60 -10.20
C SER A 105 7.48 0.55 -11.17
N ARG A 106 7.01 1.76 -10.88
CA ARG A 106 7.44 3.00 -11.56
C ARG A 106 8.40 3.79 -10.70
#